data_AF-A0AAU5X271-F1
#
_entry.id   AF-A0AAU5X271-F1
#
_cell.length_a   1.000
_cell.length_b   1.000
_cell.length_c   1.000
_cell.angle_alpha   90.00
_cell.angle_beta   90.00
_cell.angle_gamma   90.00
#
_symmetry.space_group_name_H-M   'P 1'
#
loop_
_entity.id
_entity.type
_entity.pdbx_description
1 polymer ?
#
loop_
_entity_poly.entity_id
_entity_poly.type
_entity_poly.pdbx_seq_one_letter_code
_entity_poly.pdbx_strand_id
1 'polypeptide(L)'
;MDQYPIEPPGTVDDQLKALGITLQPCPSWCTRNHFGAEPTPLYVDDGFFHYGPTTTISDNAAGLSDDGQDADLQLELTSWVPTLAAAPGPTHVCLSDGGDSVYYFTPDRARQLAAELTRLADQAEDRSQA
;
A
#
# COMPACT_ATOMS: atom_id res chain seq x y z
N MET A 1 16.29 10.23 -27.92
CA MET A 1 17.65 10.47 -27.38
C MET A 1 17.75 9.52 -26.20
N ASP A 2 18.30 8.33 -26.47
CA ASP A 2 18.44 7.27 -25.48
C ASP A 2 19.59 7.63 -24.54
N GLN A 3 19.27 7.87 -23.28
CA GLN A 3 20.24 7.83 -22.19
C GLN A 3 19.81 6.71 -21.25
N TYR A 4 20.17 5.47 -21.61
CA TYR A 4 20.22 4.39 -20.64
C TYR A 4 21.45 4.61 -19.75
N PRO A 5 21.35 4.53 -18.42
CA PRO A 5 22.54 4.56 -17.57
C PRO A 5 23.40 3.33 -17.85
N ILE A 6 24.70 3.59 -18.00
CA ILE A 6 25.79 2.63 -18.01
C ILE A 6 26.09 2.27 -16.54
N GLU A 7 26.28 0.98 -16.25
CA GLU A 7 26.54 0.35 -14.93
C GLU A 7 25.34 0.22 -13.99
N PRO A 8 25.31 -0.83 -13.12
CA PRO A 8 24.19 -0.99 -12.20
C PRO A 8 24.09 0.25 -11.32
N PRO A 9 22.87 0.75 -11.06
CA PRO A 9 22.70 1.86 -10.15
C PRO A 9 23.37 1.53 -8.82
N GLY A 10 24.14 2.49 -8.29
CA GLY A 10 24.72 2.38 -6.95
C GLY A 10 23.63 2.23 -5.88
N THR A 11 24.01 2.25 -4.61
CA THR A 11 23.01 2.19 -3.53
C THR A 11 22.00 3.34 -3.66
N VAL A 12 20.81 3.19 -3.09
CA VAL A 12 19.79 4.27 -3.04
C VAL A 12 20.41 5.56 -2.52
N ASP A 13 21.24 5.48 -1.48
CA ASP A 13 21.92 6.63 -0.89
C ASP A 13 22.90 7.30 -1.88
N ASP A 14 23.65 6.52 -2.66
CA ASP A 14 24.56 7.05 -3.69
C ASP A 14 23.78 7.78 -4.79
N GLN A 15 22.66 7.21 -5.22
CA GLN A 15 21.80 7.79 -6.25
C GLN A 15 21.15 9.09 -5.76
N LEU A 16 20.57 9.11 -4.54
CA LEU A 16 20.00 10.31 -3.94
C LEU A 16 21.05 11.42 -3.80
N LYS A 17 22.28 11.06 -3.39
CA LYS A 17 23.40 12.00 -3.31
C LYS A 17 23.79 12.55 -4.68
N ALA A 18 23.84 11.72 -5.72
CA ALA A 18 24.13 12.16 -7.09
C ALA A 18 23.05 13.11 -7.63
N LEU A 19 21.79 12.89 -7.27
CA LEU A 19 20.66 13.76 -7.61
C LEU A 19 20.60 15.03 -6.74
N GLY A 20 21.40 15.13 -5.67
CA GLY A 20 21.34 16.24 -4.71
C GLY A 20 20.05 16.27 -3.89
N ILE A 21 19.41 15.12 -3.69
CA ILE A 21 18.12 14.99 -3.02
C ILE A 21 18.32 14.49 -1.59
N THR A 22 17.59 15.10 -0.66
CA THR A 22 17.39 14.57 0.70
C THR A 22 15.92 14.24 0.85
N LEU A 23 15.61 12.97 1.12
CA LEU A 23 14.24 12.53 1.34
C LEU A 23 13.67 13.20 2.60
N GLN A 24 12.37 13.46 2.57
CA GLN A 24 11.67 13.87 3.79
C GLN A 24 11.59 12.69 4.77
N PRO A 25 11.53 12.96 6.09
CA PRO A 25 11.41 11.90 7.09
C PRO A 25 10.18 11.02 6.85
N CYS A 26 10.33 9.72 7.12
CA CYS A 26 9.21 8.80 7.05
C CYS A 26 8.14 9.16 8.10
N PRO A 27 6.85 8.93 7.80
CA PRO A 27 5.81 8.92 8.83
C PRO A 27 6.15 7.94 9.96
N SER A 28 5.78 8.23 11.20
CA SER A 28 6.17 7.43 12.37
C SER A 28 5.63 5.99 12.37
N TRP A 29 4.60 5.72 11.57
CA TRP A 29 4.00 4.39 11.38
C TRP A 29 4.63 3.59 10.24
N CYS A 30 5.55 4.20 9.48
CA CYS A 30 6.16 3.59 8.32
C CYS A 30 7.18 2.51 8.73
N THR A 31 7.08 1.32 8.15
CA THR A 31 7.90 0.16 8.54
C THR A 31 8.61 -0.54 7.39
N ARG A 32 8.31 -0.20 6.13
CA ARG A 32 8.90 -0.85 4.95
C ARG A 32 10.00 -0.01 4.29
N ASN A 33 10.91 -0.68 3.58
CA ASN A 33 11.81 -0.04 2.63
C ASN A 33 11.05 0.33 1.34
N HIS A 34 11.17 1.58 0.90
CA HIS A 34 10.44 2.16 -0.23
C HIS A 34 11.02 1.83 -1.60
N PHE A 35 12.31 1.51 -1.67
CA PHE A 35 13.05 1.36 -2.92
C PHE A 35 13.41 -0.09 -3.23
N GLY A 36 12.82 -1.04 -2.48
CA GLY A 36 13.11 -2.46 -2.63
C GLY A 36 14.52 -2.86 -2.19
N ALA A 37 14.83 -4.14 -2.33
CA ALA A 37 16.16 -4.68 -2.07
C ALA A 37 17.09 -4.54 -3.28
N GLU A 38 16.52 -4.53 -4.48
CA GLU A 38 17.26 -4.44 -5.74
C GLU A 38 17.45 -2.98 -6.13
N PRO A 39 18.68 -2.56 -6.49
CA PRO A 39 18.93 -1.19 -6.86
C PRO A 39 18.24 -0.88 -8.19
N THR A 40 17.25 0.01 -8.12
CA THR A 40 16.54 0.55 -9.29
C THR A 40 17.05 1.96 -9.56
N PRO A 41 17.24 2.38 -10.83
CA PRO A 41 17.62 3.75 -11.15
C PRO A 41 16.58 4.74 -10.62
N LEU A 42 17.04 5.79 -9.96
CA LEU A 42 16.21 6.87 -9.43
C LEU A 42 16.28 8.12 -10.33
N TYR A 43 15.14 8.76 -10.50
CA TYR A 43 14.96 10.04 -11.18
C TYR A 43 14.32 11.06 -10.25
N VAL A 44 14.59 12.35 -10.46
CA VAL A 44 14.10 13.45 -9.61
C VAL A 44 12.57 13.42 -9.46
N ASP A 45 11.88 13.05 -10.54
CA ASP A 45 10.41 13.03 -10.63
C ASP A 45 9.81 11.70 -10.18
N ASP A 46 10.61 10.76 -9.67
CA ASP A 46 10.11 9.49 -9.14
C ASP A 46 9.32 9.72 -7.86
N GLY A 47 8.14 9.13 -7.79
CA GLY A 47 7.35 9.03 -6.58
C GLY A 47 7.47 7.66 -5.93
N PHE A 48 7.13 7.58 -4.65
CA PHE A 48 7.16 6.33 -3.89
C PHE A 48 6.08 6.31 -2.81
N PHE A 49 5.78 5.11 -2.30
CA PHE A 49 4.82 4.91 -1.22
C PHE A 49 5.51 4.61 0.10
N HIS A 50 5.06 5.26 1.15
CA HIS A 50 5.23 4.77 2.51
C HIS A 50 4.19 3.69 2.82
N TYR A 51 4.61 2.64 3.51
CA TYR A 51 3.74 1.55 3.95
C TYR A 51 3.97 1.26 5.42
N GLY A 52 2.87 1.09 6.15
CA GLY A 52 2.87 0.66 7.55
C GLY A 52 2.85 -0.86 7.71
N PRO A 53 2.62 -1.34 8.93
CA PRO A 53 2.37 -2.75 9.20
C PRO A 53 1.14 -3.24 8.44
N THR A 54 1.22 -4.47 7.94
CA THR A 54 0.13 -5.13 7.21
C THR A 54 -0.58 -6.12 8.10
N THR A 55 -1.91 -6.10 8.07
CA THR A 55 -2.77 -7.11 8.67
C THR A 55 -3.44 -7.90 7.55
N THR A 56 -3.48 -9.22 7.67
CA THR A 56 -4.17 -10.09 6.70
C THR A 56 -5.47 -10.60 7.32
N ILE A 57 -6.56 -10.53 6.55
CA ILE A 57 -7.85 -11.16 6.84
C ILE A 57 -8.07 -12.22 5.77
N SER A 58 -8.07 -13.48 6.17
CA SER A 58 -8.35 -14.59 5.26
C SER A 58 -9.85 -14.75 5.07
N ASP A 59 -10.30 -14.83 3.82
CA ASP A 59 -11.66 -15.23 3.50
C ASP A 59 -11.82 -16.75 3.76
N ASN A 60 -12.94 -17.12 4.39
CA ASN A 60 -13.32 -18.52 4.60
C ASN A 60 -14.56 -18.90 3.77
N ALA A 61 -14.89 -18.12 2.74
CA ALA A 61 -16.03 -18.33 1.86
C ALA A 61 -15.82 -19.44 0.83
N ALA A 62 -15.01 -20.46 1.12
CA ALA A 62 -14.72 -21.62 0.26
C ALA A 62 -15.98 -22.39 -0.22
N GLY A 63 -17.18 -22.06 0.29
CA GLY A 63 -18.46 -22.58 -0.20
C GLY A 63 -19.21 -21.70 -1.22
N LEU A 64 -18.69 -20.52 -1.58
CA LEU A 64 -19.32 -19.59 -2.54
C LEU A 64 -18.72 -19.69 -3.95
N SER A 65 -17.56 -20.33 -4.12
CA SER A 65 -16.94 -20.53 -5.43
C SER A 65 -16.41 -21.97 -5.59
N ASP A 66 -16.51 -22.51 -6.80
CA ASP A 66 -16.08 -23.87 -7.14
C ASP A 66 -14.54 -24.03 -7.16
N ASP A 67 -13.80 -22.92 -7.15
CA ASP A 67 -12.34 -22.85 -7.20
C ASP A 67 -11.66 -22.70 -5.84
N GLY A 68 -12.43 -22.46 -4.76
CA GLY A 68 -12.05 -22.71 -3.36
C GLY A 68 -10.73 -22.11 -2.89
N GLN A 69 -10.21 -21.06 -3.55
CA GLN A 69 -9.03 -20.36 -3.06
C GLN A 69 -9.47 -19.31 -2.04
N ASP A 70 -9.07 -19.53 -0.78
CA ASP A 70 -9.13 -18.52 0.25
C ASP A 70 -8.39 -17.28 -0.27
N ALA A 71 -9.12 -16.17 -0.42
CA ALA A 71 -8.53 -14.89 -0.80
C ALA A 71 -8.09 -14.16 0.47
N ASP A 72 -6.81 -13.79 0.54
CA ASP A 72 -6.28 -13.01 1.63
C ASP A 72 -6.46 -11.51 1.35
N LEU A 73 -7.26 -10.84 2.18
CA LEU A 73 -7.38 -9.39 2.15
C LEU A 73 -6.30 -8.76 3.04
N GLN A 74 -5.46 -7.92 2.46
CA GLN A 74 -4.42 -7.16 3.13
C GLN A 74 -4.91 -5.76 3.49
N LEU A 75 -4.67 -5.36 4.73
CA LEU A 75 -4.96 -4.05 5.30
C LEU A 75 -3.65 -3.37 5.72
N GLU A 76 -3.37 -2.18 5.22
CA GLU A 76 -2.17 -1.43 5.63
C GLU A 76 -2.38 0.09 5.60
N LEU A 77 -1.55 0.83 6.34
CA LEU A 77 -1.45 2.28 6.16
C LEU A 77 -0.55 2.58 4.97
N THR A 78 -0.93 3.57 4.17
CA THR A 78 -0.13 4.02 3.03
C THR A 78 -0.14 5.54 2.88
N SER A 79 0.91 6.07 2.26
CA SER A 79 0.99 7.48 1.88
C SER A 79 1.86 7.62 0.64
N TRP A 80 1.34 8.30 -0.39
CA TRP A 80 2.08 8.61 -1.62
C TRP A 80 2.98 9.83 -1.42
N VAL A 81 4.19 9.76 -1.98
CA VAL A 81 5.12 10.87 -2.15
C VAL A 81 5.28 11.11 -3.66
N PRO A 82 4.89 12.29 -4.18
CA PRO A 82 4.82 12.50 -5.64
C PRO A 82 6.17 12.69 -6.34
N THR A 83 7.20 13.11 -5.61
CA THR A 83 8.59 13.23 -6.09
C THR A 83 9.56 12.95 -4.95
N LEU A 84 10.79 12.53 -5.24
CA LEU A 84 11.76 12.15 -4.20
C LEU A 84 12.01 13.25 -3.15
N ALA A 85 11.89 14.53 -3.51
CA ALA A 85 12.08 15.65 -2.59
C ALA A 85 10.81 16.09 -1.85
N ALA A 86 9.63 15.58 -2.23
CA ALA A 86 8.35 15.99 -1.66
C ALA A 86 8.12 15.38 -0.26
N ALA A 87 7.27 16.06 0.52
CA ALA A 87 6.75 15.51 1.76
C ALA A 87 5.74 14.39 1.48
N PRO A 88 5.60 13.41 2.39
CA PRO A 88 4.50 12.45 2.34
C PRO A 88 3.16 13.16 2.29
N GLY A 89 2.29 12.70 1.39
CA GLY A 89 0.91 13.13 1.34
C GLY A 89 0.08 12.67 2.55
N PRO A 90 -1.24 12.84 2.48
CA PRO A 90 -2.14 12.33 3.51
C PRO A 90 -2.05 10.81 3.65
N THR A 91 -2.16 10.32 4.89
CA THR A 91 -2.25 8.88 5.18
C THR A 91 -3.61 8.33 4.77
N HIS A 92 -3.59 7.18 4.11
CA HIS A 92 -4.74 6.40 3.71
C HIS A 92 -4.69 5.00 4.32
N VAL A 93 -5.85 4.35 4.44
CA VAL A 93 -5.96 2.92 4.67
C VAL A 93 -6.08 2.25 3.30
N CYS A 94 -5.14 1.37 3.01
CA CYS A 94 -5.08 0.55 1.81
C CYS A 94 -5.74 -0.81 2.09
N LEU A 95 -6.64 -1.21 1.20
CA LEU A 95 -7.20 -2.55 1.12
C LEU A 95 -6.75 -3.18 -0.20
N SER A 96 -6.13 -4.35 -0.17
CA SER A 96 -5.79 -5.09 -1.38
C SER A 96 -5.98 -6.59 -1.21
N ASP A 97 -6.19 -7.30 -2.32
CA ASP A 97 -6.25 -8.77 -2.37
C ASP A 97 -4.85 -9.41 -2.60
N GLY A 98 -3.78 -8.60 -2.47
CA GLY A 98 -2.42 -9.01 -2.85
C GLY A 98 -2.19 -9.10 -4.37
N GLY A 99 -3.22 -8.84 -5.18
CA GLY A 99 -3.17 -8.77 -6.64
C GLY A 99 -3.39 -7.34 -7.15
N ASP A 100 -4.16 -7.22 -8.23
CA ASP A 100 -4.37 -5.95 -8.93
C ASP A 100 -5.43 -5.05 -8.26
N SER A 101 -6.23 -5.58 -7.33
CA SER A 101 -7.30 -4.82 -6.70
C SER A 101 -6.76 -4.05 -5.51
N VAL A 102 -6.71 -2.71 -5.61
CA VAL A 102 -6.28 -1.84 -4.52
C VAL A 102 -7.27 -0.70 -4.31
N TYR A 103 -7.70 -0.51 -3.06
CA TYR A 103 -8.59 0.57 -2.65
C TYR A 103 -7.96 1.42 -1.56
N TYR A 104 -8.00 2.75 -1.75
CA TYR A 104 -7.46 3.70 -0.79
C TYR A 104 -8.58 4.49 -0.14
N PHE A 105 -8.63 4.49 1.19
CA PHE A 105 -9.61 5.23 1.97
C PHE A 105 -8.92 6.27 2.84
N THR A 106 -9.51 7.46 2.94
CA THR A 106 -9.18 8.37 4.05
C THR A 106 -9.61 7.72 5.37
N PRO A 107 -9.04 8.11 6.53
CA PRO A 107 -9.44 7.55 7.82
C PRO A 107 -10.95 7.59 8.08
N ASP A 108 -11.63 8.67 7.71
CA ASP A 108 -13.09 8.79 7.88
C ASP A 108 -13.87 7.81 7.00
N ARG A 109 -13.44 7.62 5.75
CA ARG A 109 -14.09 6.66 4.84
C ARG A 109 -13.80 5.21 5.24
N ALA A 110 -12.62 4.92 5.77
CA ALA A 110 -12.30 3.61 6.33
C ALA A 110 -13.21 3.28 7.54
N ARG A 111 -13.48 4.26 8.41
CA ARG A 111 -14.43 4.08 9.53
C ARG A 111 -15.85 3.84 9.04
N GLN A 112 -16.28 4.53 8.00
CA GLN A 112 -17.60 4.31 7.39
C GLN A 112 -17.72 2.92 6.77
N LEU A 113 -16.69 2.46 6.05
CA LEU A 113 -16.62 1.10 5.53
C LEU A 113 -16.73 0.07 6.66
N ALA A 114 -15.95 0.23 7.73
CA ALA A 114 -16.00 -0.67 8.88
C ALA A 114 -17.39 -0.73 9.52
N ALA A 115 -18.06 0.41 9.69
CA ALA A 115 -19.41 0.47 10.23
C ALA A 115 -20.42 -0.26 9.34
N GLU A 116 -20.30 -0.13 8.02
CA GLU A 116 -21.17 -0.81 7.07
C GLU A 116 -20.93 -2.32 7.03
N LEU A 117 -19.66 -2.76 7.12
CA LEU A 117 -19.31 -4.17 7.23
C LEU A 117 -19.92 -4.80 8.49
N THR A 118 -19.81 -4.13 9.65
CA THR A 118 -20.46 -4.58 10.89
C THR A 118 -21.97 -4.69 10.72
N ARG A 119 -22.60 -3.66 10.16
CA ARG A 119 -24.06 -3.63 9.93
C ARG A 119 -24.52 -4.80 9.04
N LEU A 120 -23.77 -5.12 7.99
CA LEU A 120 -24.08 -6.23 7.08
C LEU A 120 -23.85 -7.59 7.75
N ALA A 121 -22.80 -7.73 8.56
CA ALA A 121 -22.56 -8.94 9.35
C ALA A 121 -23.72 -9.22 10.32
N ASP A 122 -24.16 -8.19 11.06
CA ASP A 122 -25.30 -8.31 11.99
C ASP A 122 -26.58 -8.77 11.25
N GLN A 123 -26.81 -8.26 10.03
CA GLN A 123 -27.94 -8.68 9.20
C GLN A 123 -27.85 -10.13 8.71
N ALA A 124 -26.65 -10.60 8.39
CA ALA A 124 -26.43 -11.97 7.94
C ALA A 124 -26.65 -12.99 9.08
N GLU A 125 -26.39 -12.59 10.33
CA GLU A 125 -26.60 -13.43 11.51
C GLU A 125 -28.07 -13.49 11.97
N ASP A 126 -28.86 -12.46 11.66
CA ASP A 126 -30.28 -12.40 12.02
C ASP A 126 -31.10 -13.42 11.20
N ARG A 127 -31.23 -14.64 11.75
CA ARG A 127 -31.99 -15.77 11.17
C ARG A 127 -33.50 -15.56 11.12
N SER A 128 -34.02 -14.40 11.52
CA SER A 128 -35.45 -14.09 11.53
C SER A 128 -36.10 -14.01 10.14
N GLN A 129 -35.31 -14.13 9.05
CA GLN A 129 -35.80 -14.10 7.67
C GLN A 129 -35.60 -15.42 6.89
N ALA A 130 -35.27 -16.53 7.55
CA ALA A 130 -35.21 -17.87 6.94
C ALA A 130 -36.39 -18.76 7.36
#